data_AF-A0A7S3N3R3-F1
#
_entry.id   AF-A0A7S3N3R3-F1
#
_cell.length_a   1.000
_cell.length_b   1.000
_cell.length_c   1.000
_cell.angle_alpha   90.00
_cell.angle_beta   90.00
_cell.angle_gamma   90.00
#
_symmetry.space_group_name_H-M   'P 1'
#
loop_
_entity.id
_entity.type
_entity.pdbx_description
1 polymer ?
#
loop_
_entity_poly.entity_id
_entity_poly.type
_entity_poly.pdbx_seq_one_letter_code
_entity_poly.pdbx_strand_id
1 'polypeptide(L)'
;MLDLAEKADIEPDVFELTKNSLYTENCQGPVICIINFLPNIFDSNAAERNSYLETIKGVAKKNRKHPFKWFWLQAGDQLDLERQLNLGFGFPAVVAVSPQKKMMATMRGSFSKPNVNQFLSDLLIGKGGLSKIAGEIKFKKADKWDGKDAEPYVEDVYDEL
;
A
#
# COMPACT_ATOMS: atom_id res chain seq x y z
N MET A 1 -23.82 11.17 -23.80
CA MET A 1 -23.04 9.97 -23.43
C MET A 1 -22.60 10.14 -21.98
N LEU A 2 -23.54 10.01 -21.04
CA LEU A 2 -23.19 9.90 -19.62
C LEU A 2 -22.79 8.45 -19.36
N ASP A 3 -21.76 8.33 -18.55
CA ASP A 3 -20.82 7.24 -18.43
C ASP A 3 -21.49 5.91 -18.02
N LEU A 4 -21.51 4.93 -18.91
CA LEU A 4 -21.90 3.55 -18.58
C LEU A 4 -20.94 2.95 -17.53
N ALA A 5 -19.73 3.53 -17.35
CA ALA A 5 -18.81 3.13 -16.28
C ALA A 5 -19.27 3.57 -14.88
N GLU A 6 -20.19 4.53 -14.73
CA GLU A 6 -20.75 4.87 -13.41
C GLU A 6 -21.72 3.81 -12.86
N LYS A 7 -22.27 2.95 -13.74
CA LYS A 7 -23.23 1.90 -13.37
C LYS A 7 -22.63 0.51 -13.21
N ALA A 8 -21.38 0.31 -13.61
CA ALA A 8 -20.70 -0.95 -13.40
C ALA A 8 -20.08 -0.96 -12.00
N ASP A 9 -20.35 -2.04 -11.25
CA ASP A 9 -19.75 -2.33 -9.94
C ASP A 9 -18.28 -2.76 -10.12
N ILE A 10 -17.47 -1.88 -10.72
CA ILE A 10 -16.08 -2.17 -11.04
C ILE A 10 -15.29 -2.11 -9.74
N GLU A 11 -14.79 -3.26 -9.32
CA GLU A 11 -13.85 -3.35 -8.22
C GLU A 11 -12.54 -2.66 -8.60
N PRO A 12 -11.98 -1.81 -7.72
CA PRO A 12 -10.74 -1.11 -8.01
C PRO A 12 -9.56 -2.08 -8.01
N ASP A 13 -8.64 -1.91 -8.97
CA ASP A 13 -7.37 -2.62 -8.96
C ASP A 13 -6.53 -2.19 -7.75
N VAL A 14 -6.16 -3.16 -6.91
CA VAL A 14 -5.23 -2.99 -5.78
C VAL A 14 -4.10 -4.00 -5.93
N PHE A 15 -2.94 -3.55 -6.39
CA PHE A 15 -1.83 -4.43 -6.75
C PHE A 15 -1.00 -4.84 -5.53
N GLU A 16 -0.77 -6.14 -5.36
CA GLU A 16 0.21 -6.66 -4.41
C GLU A 16 1.63 -6.49 -4.95
N LEU A 17 2.46 -5.68 -4.29
CA LEU A 17 3.83 -5.37 -4.72
C LEU A 17 4.81 -6.49 -4.36
N THR A 18 4.85 -7.52 -5.21
CA THR A 18 5.79 -8.65 -5.11
C THR A 18 7.07 -8.46 -5.94
N LYS A 19 7.10 -7.46 -6.82
CA LYS A 19 8.26 -7.14 -7.67
C LYS A 19 8.25 -5.68 -8.11
N ASN A 20 9.42 -5.11 -8.37
CA ASN A 20 9.57 -3.73 -8.81
C ASN A 20 8.75 -3.37 -10.07
N SER A 21 8.62 -4.30 -11.01
CA SER A 21 7.97 -4.03 -12.29
C SER A 21 6.50 -3.64 -12.13
N LEU A 22 5.79 -4.21 -11.14
CA LEU A 22 4.41 -3.84 -10.83
C LEU A 22 4.30 -2.36 -10.45
N TYR A 23 5.27 -1.84 -9.70
CA TYR A 23 5.33 -0.42 -9.38
C TYR A 23 5.69 0.41 -10.62
N THR A 24 6.78 0.10 -11.32
CA THR A 24 7.26 0.95 -12.43
C THR A 24 6.33 0.98 -13.63
N GLU A 25 5.60 -0.10 -13.89
CA GLU A 25 4.63 -0.20 -15.00
C GLU A 25 3.32 0.56 -14.69
N ASN A 26 2.93 0.67 -13.41
CA ASN A 26 1.65 1.26 -13.01
C ASN A 26 1.76 2.65 -12.36
N CYS A 27 2.94 3.00 -11.83
CA CYS A 27 3.22 4.25 -11.12
C CYS A 27 4.07 5.20 -11.98
N GLN A 28 3.51 5.65 -13.10
CA GLN A 28 4.20 6.51 -14.06
C GLN A 28 3.27 7.59 -14.62
N GLY A 29 3.83 8.74 -14.97
CA GLY A 29 3.08 9.88 -15.50
C GLY A 29 2.28 10.65 -14.43
N PRO A 30 1.13 11.26 -14.80
CA PRO A 30 0.37 12.17 -13.92
C PRO A 30 -0.55 11.42 -12.94
N VAL A 31 -0.01 10.44 -12.22
CA VAL A 31 -0.72 9.65 -11.21
C VAL A 31 -0.18 9.93 -9.80
N ILE A 32 -0.96 9.53 -8.79
CA ILE A 32 -0.53 9.47 -7.40
C ILE A 32 -0.66 8.01 -6.93
N CYS A 33 0.46 7.40 -6.56
CA CYS A 33 0.55 6.01 -6.19
C CYS A 33 0.40 5.88 -4.68
N ILE A 34 -0.67 5.21 -4.25
CA ILE A 34 -1.02 4.98 -2.86
C ILE A 34 -0.53 3.59 -2.48
N ILE A 35 0.49 3.53 -1.62
CA ILE A 35 1.21 2.33 -1.23
C ILE A 35 0.87 2.04 0.23
N ASN A 36 0.21 0.91 0.46
CA ASN A 36 -0.26 0.49 1.78
C ASN A 36 0.65 -0.62 2.31
N PHE A 37 1.42 -0.32 3.34
CA PHE A 37 2.23 -1.30 4.06
C PHE A 37 1.35 -1.92 5.14
N LEU A 38 0.98 -3.19 4.96
CA LEU A 38 0.14 -3.92 5.90
C LEU A 38 1.00 -4.68 6.91
N PRO A 39 0.51 -4.93 8.14
CA PRO A 39 1.20 -5.76 9.11
C PRO A 39 1.68 -7.10 8.52
N ASN A 40 2.82 -7.56 9.02
CA ASN A 40 3.34 -8.87 8.66
C ASN A 40 2.34 -9.96 9.02
N ILE A 41 2.28 -11.05 8.24
CA ILE A 41 1.32 -12.14 8.50
C ILE A 41 1.64 -12.84 9.83
N PHE A 42 2.91 -12.84 10.27
CA PHE A 42 3.31 -13.37 11.56
C PHE A 42 2.91 -12.47 12.74
N ASP A 43 2.70 -11.16 12.49
CA ASP A 43 2.23 -10.18 13.48
C ASP A 43 0.71 -9.93 13.38
N SER A 44 0.03 -10.66 12.50
CA SER A 44 -1.41 -10.54 12.24
C SER A 44 -1.99 -11.89 11.82
N ASN A 45 -3.01 -11.90 10.97
CA ASN A 45 -3.61 -13.08 10.37
C ASN A 45 -4.32 -12.70 9.07
N ALA A 46 -4.81 -13.71 8.34
CA ALA A 46 -5.52 -13.56 7.08
C ALA A 46 -6.82 -12.75 7.25
N ALA A 47 -7.54 -12.90 8.36
CA ALA A 47 -8.78 -12.16 8.60
C ALA A 47 -8.52 -10.65 8.74
N GLU A 48 -7.51 -10.27 9.52
CA GLU A 48 -7.09 -8.87 9.68
C GLU A 48 -6.56 -8.28 8.38
N ARG A 49 -5.70 -9.02 7.67
CA ARG A 49 -5.20 -8.60 6.35
C ARG A 49 -6.33 -8.35 5.36
N ASN A 50 -7.28 -9.28 5.27
CA ASN A 50 -8.45 -9.12 4.42
C ASN A 50 -9.29 -7.89 4.85
N SER A 51 -9.48 -7.65 6.14
CA SER A 51 -10.16 -6.44 6.63
C SER A 51 -9.46 -5.14 6.20
N TYR A 52 -8.12 -5.09 6.23
CA TYR A 52 -7.36 -3.97 5.70
C TYR A 52 -7.51 -3.81 4.19
N LEU A 53 -7.47 -4.91 3.43
CA LEU A 53 -7.69 -4.89 1.97
C LEU A 53 -9.10 -4.40 1.61
N GLU A 54 -10.13 -4.82 2.34
CA GLU A 54 -11.49 -4.30 2.16
C GLU A 54 -11.62 -2.82 2.50
N THR A 55 -10.84 -2.33 3.47
CA THR A 55 -10.71 -0.90 3.73
C THR A 55 -10.10 -0.17 2.55
N ILE A 56 -9.00 -0.68 1.99
CA ILE A 56 -8.31 -0.10 0.83
C ILE A 56 -9.24 -0.07 -0.38
N LYS A 57 -9.87 -1.20 -0.73
CA LYS A 57 -10.82 -1.29 -1.85
C LYS A 57 -11.98 -0.31 -1.69
N GLY A 58 -12.56 -0.22 -0.50
CA GLY A 58 -13.65 0.72 -0.23
C GLY A 58 -13.25 2.19 -0.46
N VAL A 59 -12.04 2.58 -0.04
CA VAL A 59 -11.51 3.93 -0.28
C VAL A 59 -11.17 4.13 -1.76
N ALA A 60 -10.56 3.14 -2.42
CA ALA A 60 -10.21 3.18 -3.83
C ALA A 60 -11.46 3.36 -4.72
N LYS A 61 -12.52 2.60 -4.45
CA LYS A 61 -13.81 2.68 -5.15
C LYS A 61 -14.47 4.05 -5.02
N LYS A 62 -14.37 4.65 -3.83
CA LYS A 62 -14.87 6.02 -3.56
C LYS A 62 -14.08 7.08 -4.31
N ASN A 63 -12.77 6.88 -4.48
CA ASN A 63 -11.87 7.85 -5.10
C ASN A 63 -11.54 7.55 -6.58
N ARG A 64 -12.31 6.68 -7.25
CA ARG A 64 -12.06 6.22 -8.63
C ARG A 64 -12.00 7.32 -9.70
N LYS A 65 -12.55 8.51 -9.41
CA LYS A 65 -12.51 9.69 -10.30
C LYS A 65 -11.19 10.45 -10.22
N HIS A 66 -10.32 10.11 -9.27
CA HIS A 66 -9.01 10.73 -9.07
C HIS A 66 -7.90 9.83 -9.63
N PRO A 67 -6.72 10.39 -9.99
CA PRO A 67 -5.66 9.64 -10.63
C PRO A 67 -4.84 8.81 -9.63
N PHE A 68 -5.52 8.09 -8.73
CA PHE A 68 -4.89 7.22 -7.75
C PHE A 68 -4.61 5.84 -8.33
N LYS A 69 -3.40 5.32 -8.07
CA LYS A 69 -3.02 3.93 -8.33
C LYS A 69 -2.73 3.24 -7.02
N TRP A 70 -3.33 2.08 -6.80
CA TRP A 70 -3.39 1.46 -5.48
C TRP A 70 -2.50 0.24 -5.39
N PHE A 71 -1.68 0.21 -4.36
CA PHE A 71 -0.74 -0.84 -4.10
C PHE A 71 -0.82 -1.25 -2.63
N TRP A 72 -0.48 -2.50 -2.35
CA TRP A 72 -0.22 -2.98 -1.01
C TRP A 72 0.97 -3.91 -0.98
N LEU A 73 1.58 -4.05 0.18
CA LEU A 73 2.64 -5.01 0.46
C LEU A 73 2.65 -5.37 1.93
N GLN A 74 3.27 -6.50 2.24
CA GLN A 74 3.57 -6.89 3.60
C GLN A 74 4.76 -6.08 4.15
N ALA A 75 4.61 -5.55 5.35
CA ALA A 75 5.69 -4.93 6.09
C ALA A 75 6.75 -5.96 6.50
N GLY A 76 8.01 -5.55 6.48
CA GLY A 76 9.16 -6.42 6.70
C GLY A 76 9.81 -6.93 5.41
N ASP A 77 9.06 -6.99 4.31
CA ASP A 77 9.61 -7.44 3.01
C ASP A 77 10.52 -6.38 2.37
N GLN A 78 10.39 -5.10 2.78
CA GLN A 78 11.07 -3.96 2.14
C GLN A 78 11.77 -3.07 3.17
N LEU A 79 12.48 -3.66 4.15
CA LEU A 79 13.10 -2.95 5.29
C LEU A 79 13.89 -1.68 4.92
N ASP A 80 14.68 -1.71 3.85
CA ASP A 80 15.48 -0.53 3.44
C ASP A 80 14.59 0.61 2.95
N LEU A 81 13.54 0.28 2.20
CA LEU A 81 12.55 1.25 1.73
C LEU A 81 11.72 1.78 2.91
N GLU A 82 11.30 0.92 3.82
CA GLU A 82 10.57 1.32 5.04
C GLU A 82 11.37 2.31 5.88
N ARG A 83 12.68 2.08 6.04
CA ARG A 83 13.60 3.02 6.69
C ARG A 83 13.72 4.34 5.92
N GLN A 84 13.90 4.28 4.60
CA GLN A 84 13.96 5.47 3.75
C GLN A 84 12.68 6.33 3.86
N LEU A 85 11.52 5.68 4.01
CA LEU A 85 10.22 6.30 4.16
C LEU A 85 9.87 6.68 5.61
N ASN A 86 10.77 6.41 6.57
CA ASN A 86 10.61 6.64 8.01
C ASN A 86 9.35 5.96 8.61
N LEU A 87 9.09 4.71 8.25
CA LEU A 87 7.90 3.95 8.69
C LEU A 87 8.07 3.24 10.04
N GLY A 88 8.99 3.71 10.89
CA GLY A 88 9.28 3.09 12.19
C GLY A 88 8.19 3.29 13.27
N PHE A 89 7.08 3.94 12.95
CA PHE A 89 5.96 4.17 13.88
C PHE A 89 4.94 3.01 13.93
N GLY A 90 5.12 1.99 13.09
CA GLY A 90 4.28 0.79 13.04
C GLY A 90 3.37 0.72 11.81
N PHE A 91 2.65 -0.39 11.70
CA PHE A 91 1.80 -0.74 10.56
C PHE A 91 0.35 -1.00 11.02
N PRO A 92 -0.67 -0.75 10.16
CA PRO A 92 -0.57 -0.34 8.76
C PRO A 92 -0.06 1.10 8.55
N ALA A 93 0.67 1.33 7.45
CA ALA A 93 1.13 2.66 7.02
C ALA A 93 0.73 2.95 5.57
N VAL A 94 0.43 4.22 5.26
CA VAL A 94 0.03 4.65 3.91
C VAL A 94 0.98 5.72 3.41
N VAL A 95 1.56 5.49 2.23
CA VAL A 95 2.46 6.42 1.56
C VAL A 95 1.89 6.77 0.19
N ALA A 96 1.84 8.06 -0.14
CA ALA A 96 1.49 8.55 -1.46
C ALA A 96 2.74 9.03 -2.18
N VAL A 97 2.92 8.64 -3.44
CA VAL A 97 4.03 9.05 -4.29
C VAL A 97 3.50 9.65 -5.59
N SER A 98 3.97 10.85 -5.95
CA SER A 98 3.74 11.43 -7.27
C SER A 98 5.03 11.41 -8.07
N PRO A 99 5.18 10.49 -9.05
CA PRO A 99 6.39 10.40 -9.87
C PRO A 99 6.59 11.67 -10.70
N GLN A 100 5.51 12.25 -11.25
CA GLN A 100 5.58 13.49 -12.03
C GLN A 100 6.07 14.67 -11.19
N LYS A 101 5.59 14.81 -9.95
CA LYS A 101 5.99 15.92 -9.06
C LYS A 101 7.29 15.64 -8.30
N LYS A 102 7.77 14.39 -8.30
CA LYS A 102 8.89 13.91 -7.45
C LYS A 102 8.66 14.20 -5.96
N MET A 103 7.41 14.11 -5.53
CA MET A 103 6.98 14.35 -4.16
C MET A 103 6.35 13.09 -3.57
N MET A 104 6.45 12.95 -2.27
CA MET A 104 5.75 11.93 -1.50
C MET A 104 5.07 12.54 -0.28
N ALA A 105 4.19 11.77 0.34
CA ALA A 105 3.63 12.06 1.65
C ALA A 105 3.32 10.77 2.38
N THR A 106 3.49 10.77 3.70
CA THR A 106 3.13 9.66 4.57
C THR A 106 1.93 10.09 5.40
N MET A 107 0.89 9.27 5.43
CA MET A 107 -0.31 9.55 6.23
C MET A 107 0.04 9.64 7.70
N ARG A 108 -0.46 10.67 8.37
CA ARG A 108 -0.37 10.85 9.83
C ARG A 108 -1.75 10.65 10.43
N GLY A 109 -1.97 9.51 11.09
CA GLY A 109 -3.24 9.17 11.70
C GLY A 109 -3.49 7.66 11.71
N SER A 110 -4.52 7.22 12.42
CA SER A 110 -4.88 5.80 12.48
C SER A 110 -5.43 5.31 11.14
N PHE A 111 -5.12 4.05 10.81
CA PHE A 111 -5.60 3.41 9.59
C PHE A 111 -7.11 3.12 9.68
N SER A 112 -7.91 3.93 8.99
CA SER A 112 -9.35 3.74 8.89
C SER A 112 -9.89 4.38 7.61
N LYS A 113 -11.03 3.88 7.09
CA LYS A 113 -11.69 4.46 5.91
C LYS A 113 -11.81 6.00 5.95
N PRO A 114 -12.29 6.65 7.03
CA PRO A 114 -12.40 8.11 7.06
C PRO A 114 -11.03 8.81 7.02
N ASN A 115 -10.04 8.32 7.77
CA ASN A 115 -8.73 8.96 7.84
C ASN A 115 -7.94 8.83 6.54
N VAL A 116 -8.00 7.66 5.89
CA VAL A 116 -7.38 7.49 4.57
C VAL A 116 -8.05 8.40 3.55
N ASN A 117 -9.38 8.52 3.54
CA ASN A 117 -10.08 9.46 2.65
C ASN A 117 -9.69 10.93 2.90
N GLN A 118 -9.56 11.32 4.17
CA GLN A 118 -9.13 12.66 4.53
C GLN A 118 -7.72 12.93 4.01
N PHE A 119 -6.79 12.00 4.24
CA PHE A 119 -5.42 12.09 3.74
C PHE A 119 -5.38 12.27 2.21
N LEU A 120 -6.14 11.46 1.46
CA LEU A 120 -6.21 11.60 -0.01
C LEU A 120 -6.78 12.95 -0.44
N SER A 121 -7.80 13.45 0.26
CA SER A 121 -8.39 14.76 -0.03
C SER A 121 -7.36 15.88 0.19
N ASP A 122 -6.57 15.78 1.26
CA ASP A 122 -5.50 16.72 1.56
C ASP A 122 -4.36 16.66 0.52
N LEU A 123 -4.05 15.50 -0.04
CA LEU A 123 -3.08 15.38 -1.14
C LEU A 123 -3.52 16.15 -2.38
N LEU A 124 -4.80 16.07 -2.75
CA LEU A 124 -5.34 16.73 -3.95
C LEU A 124 -5.25 18.25 -3.87
N ILE A 125 -5.37 18.81 -2.66
CA ILE A 125 -5.26 20.27 -2.41
C ILE A 125 -3.88 20.70 -1.90
N GLY A 126 -2.89 19.80 -1.89
CA GLY A 126 -1.51 20.10 -1.49
C GLY A 126 -1.27 20.26 0.03
N LYS A 127 -2.22 19.86 0.87
CA LYS A 127 -2.12 19.93 2.34
C LYS A 127 -1.69 18.62 3.01
N GLY A 128 -1.48 17.55 2.25
CA GLY A 128 -1.16 16.21 2.78
C GLY A 128 0.25 16.03 3.36
N GLY A 129 0.98 17.10 3.72
CA GLY A 129 2.33 16.98 4.26
C GLY A 129 3.38 16.51 3.25
N LEU A 130 3.38 17.12 2.05
CA LEU A 130 4.24 16.74 0.94
C LEU A 130 5.73 17.01 1.25
N SER A 131 6.59 16.03 0.97
CA SER A 131 8.04 16.13 1.03
C SER A 131 8.68 15.65 -0.28
N LYS A 132 9.92 16.08 -0.55
CA LYS A 132 10.68 15.54 -1.69
C LYS A 132 11.02 14.08 -1.43
N ILE A 133 10.98 13.28 -2.50
CA ILE A 133 11.44 11.90 -2.46
C ILE A 133 12.96 11.90 -2.20
N ALA A 134 13.40 11.27 -1.11
CA ALA A 134 14.81 11.29 -0.66
C ALA A 134 15.74 10.40 -1.51
N GLY A 135 15.21 9.40 -2.19
CA GLY A 135 15.96 8.42 -2.99
C GLY A 135 15.05 7.66 -3.95
N GLU A 136 15.58 6.69 -4.67
CA GLU A 136 14.73 5.91 -5.57
C GLU A 136 13.73 5.05 -4.78
N ILE A 137 12.49 4.95 -5.28
CA ILE A 137 11.50 4.02 -4.75
C ILE A 137 11.64 2.73 -5.55
N LYS A 138 12.22 1.70 -4.91
CA LYS A 138 12.47 0.39 -5.50
C LYS A 138 11.94 -0.71 -4.59
N PHE A 139 11.34 -1.72 -5.19
CA PHE A 139 10.81 -2.89 -4.48
C PHE A 139 11.63 -4.13 -4.82
N LYS A 140 12.14 -4.82 -3.80
CA LYS A 140 12.75 -6.14 -3.91
C LYS A 140 11.68 -7.18 -4.26
N LYS A 141 12.12 -8.32 -4.79
CA LYS A 141 11.22 -9.46 -4.98
C LYS A 141 10.73 -9.96 -3.61
N ALA A 142 9.44 -10.22 -3.49
CA ALA A 142 8.80 -10.84 -2.34
C ALA A 142 7.87 -11.96 -2.80
N ASP A 143 7.58 -12.89 -1.91
CA ASP A 143 6.64 -13.96 -2.20
C ASP A 143 5.22 -13.43 -2.19
N LYS A 144 4.39 -13.98 -3.09
CA LYS A 144 2.99 -13.61 -3.15
C LYS A 144 2.26 -14.23 -1.97
N TRP A 145 1.41 -13.46 -1.32
CA TRP A 145 0.53 -13.98 -0.29
C TRP A 145 -0.42 -15.03 -0.87
N ASP A 146 -0.48 -16.18 -0.22
CA ASP A 146 -1.29 -17.33 -0.60
C ASP A 146 -2.76 -17.21 -0.15
N GLY A 147 -3.08 -16.15 0.59
CA GLY A 147 -4.41 -15.90 1.14
C GLY A 147 -4.65 -16.53 2.51
N LYS A 148 -3.63 -17.09 3.17
CA LYS A 148 -3.75 -17.82 4.44
C LYS A 148 -2.96 -17.18 5.57
N ASP A 149 -3.15 -17.70 6.77
CA ASP A 149 -2.31 -17.39 7.93
C ASP A 149 -0.88 -17.88 7.70
N ALA A 150 0.05 -17.37 8.51
CA ALA A 150 1.41 -17.87 8.50
C ALA A 150 1.43 -19.34 8.98
N GLU A 151 2.13 -20.21 8.27
CA GLU A 151 2.41 -21.54 8.78
C GLU A 151 3.29 -21.44 10.03
N PRO A 152 3.04 -22.24 11.09
CA PRO A 152 3.90 -22.27 12.25
C PRO A 152 5.34 -22.59 11.84
N TYR A 153 6.31 -21.95 12.49
CA TYR A 153 7.71 -22.36 12.36
C TYR A 153 7.81 -23.82 12.80
N VAL A 154 8.22 -24.70 11.89
CA VAL A 154 8.66 -26.03 12.27
C VAL A 154 10.07 -25.84 12.83
N GLU A 155 10.23 -25.98 14.15
CA GLU A 155 11.58 -26.06 14.73
C GLU A 155 12.25 -27.31 14.16
N ASP A 156 13.39 -27.13 13.49
CA ASP A 156 14.26 -28.24 13.16
C ASP A 156 14.68 -28.88 14.49
N VAL A 157 14.19 -30.09 14.75
CA VAL A 157 14.65 -30.90 15.88
C VAL A 157 16.11 -31.21 15.57
N TYR A 158 17.02 -30.46 16.21
CA TYR A 158 18.42 -30.84 16.23
C TYR A 158 18.49 -32.15 17.01
N ASP A 159 18.60 -33.27 16.29
CA ASP A 159 18.98 -34.54 16.88
C ASP A 159 20.33 -34.31 17.57
N GLU A 160 20.31 -34.22 18.90
CA GLU A 160 21.52 -34.21 19.72
C GLU A 160 22.27 -35.53 19.44
N LEU A 161 23.35 -35.43 18.64
CA LEU A 161 24.30 -36.52 18.38
C LEU A 161 25.19 -36.81 19.59
#